data_AF-A0A3P9DPE4-F1
#
_entry.id   AF-A0A3P9DPE4-F1
#
_cell.length_a   1.000
_cell.length_b   1.000
_cell.length_c   1.000
_cell.angle_alpha   90.00
_cell.angle_beta   90.00
_cell.angle_gamma   90.00
#
_symmetry.space_group_name_H-M   'P 1'
#
loop_
_entity.id
_entity.type
_entity.pdbx_description
1 polymer ?
#
loop_
_entity_poly.entity_id
_entity_poly.type
_entity_poly.pdbx_seq_one_letter_code
_entity_poly.pdbx_strand_id
1 'polypeptide(L)'
;MTDYYFTLCYCNTLTGPAAGPHMSIDKLFPALLECFGIILCGYIAGRGDIITESQAKGLGNFVSKFALPALLFKNMVLLDFRNVIWAFLWSVLVAKVTVFVLVCVLTLMVASPDNRYSKAGLYAIFATQSNDFALGYPIVDALYRSTYPEYLQYIYLVAPVSLMLLNPIGFALCEVQRWRQASHPQHSSLGILGVVVLQVLKNPIVFMVIVGIISHFALGQQIPAVLSEFIDGLANSFGGAALFYLGLTMVGQLRKLTRDTGVALILLITAKLLIMPLVCKDMVDILDTGVNSTSANHTSLSNFAFLYGVFPTAPSVAIYAGHYNMELEVVTSGMVISTFLSAPIMYVSAWLLTIPLMDPTPLVTELENVSFNISIVSLIALVSAFEFTPVLWLDQWDREEF
;
A
#
# COMPACT_ATOMS: atom_id res chain seq x y z
N MET A 1 19.63 -38.79 12.06
CA MET A 1 20.46 -37.70 11.49
C MET A 1 19.69 -36.39 11.48
N THR A 2 18.38 -36.41 11.25
CA THR A 2 17.46 -35.26 11.36
C THR A 2 17.33 -34.70 12.79
N ASP A 3 17.32 -35.56 13.82
CA ASP A 3 17.20 -35.10 15.23
C ASP A 3 18.45 -34.40 15.77
N TYR A 4 19.63 -34.69 15.21
CA TYR A 4 20.88 -34.06 15.61
C TYR A 4 21.02 -32.63 15.08
N TYR A 5 20.49 -32.35 13.88
CA TYR A 5 20.45 -30.98 13.33
C TYR A 5 19.45 -30.09 14.08
N PHE A 6 18.30 -30.65 14.49
CA PHE A 6 17.33 -29.92 15.31
C PHE A 6 17.89 -29.57 16.70
N THR A 7 18.62 -30.51 17.33
CA THR A 7 19.24 -30.31 18.65
C THR A 7 20.41 -29.31 18.62
N LEU A 8 21.18 -29.26 17.53
CA LEU A 8 22.29 -28.31 17.37
C LEU A 8 21.83 -26.85 17.15
N CYS A 9 20.68 -26.63 16.49
CA CYS A 9 20.07 -25.29 16.44
C CYS A 9 19.52 -24.85 17.81
N TYR A 10 19.06 -25.79 18.64
CA TYR A 10 18.46 -25.51 19.95
C TYR A 10 19.48 -25.11 21.03
N CYS A 11 20.73 -25.58 20.93
CA CYS A 11 21.75 -25.29 21.94
C CYS A 11 22.38 -23.89 21.76
N ASN A 12 22.37 -23.33 20.55
CA ASN A 12 22.92 -22.01 20.27
C ASN A 12 22.00 -20.83 20.65
N THR A 13 20.75 -21.08 21.03
CA THR A 13 19.77 -20.05 21.39
C THR A 13 19.64 -19.81 22.90
N LEU A 14 20.30 -20.60 23.75
CA LEU A 14 20.14 -20.55 25.22
C LEU A 14 21.14 -19.64 25.96
N THR A 15 22.00 -18.88 25.27
CA THR A 15 23.05 -18.06 25.91
C THR A 15 22.95 -16.55 25.62
N GLY A 16 21.74 -16.03 25.38
CA GLY A 16 21.45 -14.59 25.39
C GLY A 16 20.22 -14.29 26.25
N PRO A 17 20.15 -13.12 26.92
CA PRO A 17 18.93 -12.74 27.63
C PRO A 17 17.78 -12.76 26.62
N ALA A 18 16.65 -13.39 26.99
CA ALA A 18 15.48 -13.54 26.14
C ALA A 18 15.11 -12.20 25.48
N ALA A 19 15.50 -12.03 24.22
CA ALA A 19 15.12 -10.86 23.45
C ALA A 19 13.60 -10.90 23.32
N GLY A 20 12.92 -9.84 23.79
CA GLY A 20 11.47 -9.73 23.64
C GLY A 20 11.04 -9.86 22.18
N PRO A 21 9.77 -10.16 21.90
CA PRO A 21 9.29 -10.33 20.54
C PRO A 21 9.62 -9.10 19.68
N HIS A 22 10.17 -9.32 18.49
CA HIS A 22 10.56 -8.23 17.57
C HIS A 22 9.36 -7.37 17.11
N MET A 23 8.13 -7.87 17.25
CA MET A 23 6.88 -7.20 16.90
C MET A 23 5.81 -7.38 17.99
N SER A 24 5.05 -6.32 18.28
CA SER A 24 3.91 -6.34 19.23
C SER A 24 2.60 -6.76 18.54
N ILE A 25 2.47 -8.05 18.21
CA ILE A 25 1.29 -8.60 17.50
C ILE A 25 -0.03 -8.38 18.25
N ASP A 26 0.03 -8.32 19.59
CA ASP A 26 -1.09 -8.02 20.49
C ASP A 26 -1.73 -6.64 20.21
N LYS A 27 -0.95 -5.70 19.68
CA LYS A 27 -1.41 -4.35 19.31
C LYS A 27 -1.92 -4.26 17.88
N LEU A 28 -1.63 -5.25 17.03
CA LEU A 28 -2.03 -5.23 15.62
C LEU A 28 -3.54 -5.33 15.45
N PHE A 29 -4.20 -6.25 16.17
CA PHE A 29 -5.65 -6.42 16.06
C PHE A 29 -6.42 -5.14 16.47
N PRO A 30 -6.12 -4.50 17.63
CA PRO A 30 -6.68 -3.19 17.97
C PRO A 30 -6.47 -2.12 16.88
N ALA A 31 -5.27 -2.02 16.31
CA ALA A 31 -4.97 -1.04 15.27
C ALA A 31 -5.74 -1.30 13.97
N LEU A 32 -5.87 -2.57 13.56
CA LEU A 32 -6.71 -2.95 12.43
C LEU A 32 -8.19 -2.65 12.72
N LEU A 33 -8.68 -2.95 13.92
CA LEU A 33 -10.05 -2.66 14.32
C LEU A 33 -10.34 -1.15 14.29
N GLU A 34 -9.41 -0.32 14.79
CA GLU A 34 -9.50 1.13 14.72
C GLU A 34 -9.56 1.60 13.25
N CYS A 35 -8.59 1.19 12.44
CA CYS A 35 -8.48 1.64 11.06
C CYS A 35 -9.70 1.25 10.22
N PHE A 36 -10.07 -0.04 10.25
CA PHE A 36 -11.19 -0.56 9.47
C PHE A 36 -12.55 -0.18 10.07
N GLY A 37 -12.62 0.04 11.39
CA GLY A 37 -13.80 0.59 12.06
C GLY A 37 -14.11 2.00 11.56
N ILE A 38 -13.11 2.89 11.47
CA ILE A 38 -13.29 4.25 10.92
C ILE A 38 -13.69 4.21 9.44
N ILE A 39 -13.06 3.33 8.64
CA ILE A 39 -13.45 3.11 7.23
C ILE A 39 -14.92 2.66 7.14
N LEU A 40 -15.34 1.71 7.99
CA LEU A 40 -16.72 1.22 8.02
C LEU A 40 -17.70 2.33 8.38
N CYS A 41 -17.38 3.17 9.37
CA CYS A 41 -18.18 4.35 9.70
C CYS A 41 -18.34 5.30 8.51
N GLY A 42 -17.24 5.58 7.79
CA GLY A 42 -17.28 6.39 6.57
C GLY A 42 -18.16 5.76 5.48
N TYR A 43 -18.03 4.45 5.25
CA TYR A 43 -18.86 3.73 4.29
C TYR A 43 -20.34 3.78 4.65
N ILE A 44 -20.71 3.54 5.91
CA ILE A 44 -22.11 3.61 6.39
C ILE A 44 -22.67 5.02 6.22
N ALA A 45 -21.88 6.05 6.59
CA ALA A 45 -22.29 7.44 6.46
C ALA A 45 -22.56 7.84 5.00
N GLY A 46 -21.71 7.40 4.06
CA GLY A 46 -21.93 7.65 2.63
C GLY A 46 -23.06 6.80 2.05
N ARG A 47 -23.23 5.55 2.51
CA ARG A 47 -24.28 4.65 2.04
C ARG A 47 -25.67 5.11 2.48
N GLY A 48 -25.77 5.68 3.69
CA GLY A 48 -26.99 6.26 4.25
C GLY A 48 -27.23 7.72 3.86
N ASP A 49 -26.41 8.30 2.98
CA ASP A 49 -26.48 9.70 2.54
C ASP A 49 -26.44 10.73 3.69
N ILE A 50 -25.85 10.36 4.83
CA ILE A 50 -25.56 11.28 5.94
C ILE A 50 -24.50 12.29 5.49
N ILE A 51 -23.53 11.81 4.72
CA ILE A 51 -22.52 12.62 4.05
C ILE A 51 -22.67 12.41 2.55
N THR A 52 -23.13 13.45 1.86
CA THR A 52 -23.32 13.44 0.41
C THR A 52 -21.99 13.37 -0.33
N GLU A 53 -22.00 12.97 -1.60
CA GLU A 53 -20.80 12.92 -2.45
C GLU A 53 -20.09 14.29 -2.53
N SER A 54 -20.85 15.39 -2.53
CA SER A 54 -20.31 16.75 -2.55
C SER A 54 -19.51 17.08 -1.27
N GLN A 55 -20.03 16.67 -0.10
CA GLN A 55 -19.36 16.83 1.19
C GLN A 55 -18.14 15.92 1.29
N ALA A 56 -18.23 14.68 0.77
CA ALA A 56 -17.10 13.76 0.69
C ALA A 56 -15.95 14.35 -0.15
N LYS A 57 -16.25 15.01 -1.28
CA LYS A 57 -15.27 15.76 -2.08
C LYS A 57 -14.63 16.90 -1.28
N GLY A 58 -15.42 17.63 -0.48
CA GLY A 58 -14.91 18.66 0.44
C GLY A 58 -13.94 18.09 1.47
N LEU A 59 -14.30 16.98 2.13
CA LEU A 59 -13.44 16.28 3.08
C LEU A 59 -12.15 15.78 2.42
N GLY A 60 -12.24 15.20 1.22
CA GLY A 60 -11.07 14.78 0.45
C GLY A 60 -10.12 15.94 0.10
N ASN A 61 -10.65 17.12 -0.22
CA ASN A 61 -9.85 18.32 -0.42
C ASN A 61 -9.15 18.77 0.86
N PHE A 62 -9.84 18.73 2.01
CA PHE A 62 -9.22 19.03 3.31
C PHE A 62 -8.06 18.07 3.62
N VAL A 63 -8.32 16.76 3.50
CA VAL A 63 -7.32 15.70 3.76
C VAL A 63 -6.09 15.87 2.85
N SER A 64 -6.30 16.05 1.55
CA SER A 64 -5.21 16.06 0.56
C SER A 64 -4.46 17.39 0.44
N LYS A 65 -5.09 18.53 0.74
CA LYS A 65 -4.49 19.87 0.56
C LYS A 65 -4.04 20.54 1.85
N PHE A 66 -4.51 20.08 3.01
CA PHE A 66 -4.16 20.67 4.31
C PHE A 66 -3.57 19.65 5.27
N ALA A 67 -4.33 18.61 5.64
CA ALA A 67 -3.93 17.68 6.70
C ALA A 67 -2.70 16.84 6.33
N LEU A 68 -2.72 16.19 5.15
CA LEU A 68 -1.58 15.39 4.66
C LEU A 68 -0.33 16.26 4.41
N PRO A 69 -0.43 17.41 3.69
CA PRO A 69 0.66 18.37 3.58
C PRO A 69 1.32 18.75 4.91
N ALA A 70 0.53 19.08 5.93
CA ALA A 70 1.04 19.42 7.25
C ALA A 70 1.74 18.23 7.94
N LEU A 71 1.16 17.03 7.83
CA LEU A 71 1.75 15.79 8.36
C LEU A 71 3.11 15.50 7.73
N LEU A 72 3.21 15.59 6.40
CA LEU A 72 4.45 15.35 5.67
C LEU A 72 5.51 16.40 6.01
N PHE A 73 5.12 17.68 6.02
CA PHE A 73 6.03 18.75 6.42
C PHE A 73 6.60 18.49 7.82
N LYS A 74 5.73 18.22 8.80
CA LYS A 74 6.14 17.93 10.19
C LYS A 74 7.16 16.80 10.24
N ASN A 75 6.82 15.66 9.65
CA ASN A 75 7.67 14.48 9.71
C ASN A 75 8.98 14.67 8.96
N MET A 76 9.01 15.42 7.84
CA MET A 76 10.24 15.74 7.13
C MET A 76 11.16 16.70 7.90
N VAL A 77 10.61 17.67 8.63
CA VAL A 77 11.41 18.56 9.48
C VAL A 77 12.05 17.79 10.63
N LEU A 78 11.29 16.90 11.27
CA LEU A 78 11.75 16.17 12.45
C LEU A 78 12.60 14.92 12.13
N LEU A 79 12.62 14.48 10.87
CA LEU A 79 13.32 13.27 10.43
C LEU A 79 14.82 13.34 10.73
N ASP A 80 15.39 12.28 11.30
CA ASP A 80 16.83 12.19 11.53
C ASP A 80 17.53 11.49 10.36
N PHE A 81 18.00 12.27 9.39
CA PHE A 81 18.68 11.74 8.20
C PHE A 81 20.00 11.00 8.51
N ARG A 82 20.59 11.20 9.70
CA ARG A 82 21.86 10.54 10.07
C ARG A 82 21.64 9.07 10.41
N ASN A 83 20.46 8.73 10.92
CA ASN A 83 20.11 7.38 11.38
C ASN A 83 19.25 6.61 10.38
N VAL A 84 19.18 7.07 9.12
CA VAL A 84 18.46 6.37 8.05
C VAL A 84 19.29 5.20 7.53
N ILE A 85 18.71 4.00 7.56
CA ILE A 85 19.27 2.82 6.90
C ILE A 85 18.97 2.92 5.39
N TRP A 86 19.89 3.54 4.66
CA TRP A 86 19.73 3.77 3.22
C TRP A 86 19.61 2.47 2.40
N ALA A 87 20.23 1.37 2.86
CA ALA A 87 20.09 0.06 2.24
C ALA A 87 18.62 -0.35 2.17
N PHE A 88 17.89 -0.27 3.29
CA PHE A 88 16.46 -0.56 3.35
C PHE A 88 15.64 0.31 2.38
N LEU A 89 15.90 1.63 2.36
CA LEU A 89 15.22 2.55 1.44
C LEU A 89 15.42 2.12 -0.02
N TRP A 90 16.67 1.85 -0.42
CA TRP A 90 16.98 1.41 -1.78
C TRP A 90 16.37 0.06 -2.10
N SER A 91 16.37 -0.89 -1.17
CA SER A 91 15.74 -2.20 -1.36
C SER A 91 14.25 -2.09 -1.65
N VAL A 92 13.52 -1.30 -0.86
CA VAL A 92 12.08 -1.11 -1.09
C VAL A 92 11.83 -0.33 -2.39
N LEU A 93 12.66 0.66 -2.73
CA LEU A 93 12.54 1.38 -4.01
C LEU A 93 12.79 0.46 -5.20
N VAL A 94 13.83 -0.38 -5.17
CA VAL A 94 14.12 -1.36 -6.22
C VAL A 94 12.99 -2.39 -6.33
N ALA A 95 12.43 -2.83 -5.21
CA ALA A 95 11.27 -3.73 -5.21
C ALA A 95 10.07 -3.08 -5.92
N LYS A 96 9.76 -1.83 -5.57
CA LYS A 96 8.66 -1.10 -6.23
C LYS A 96 8.93 -0.85 -7.71
N VAL A 97 10.16 -0.49 -8.11
CA VAL A 97 10.54 -0.37 -9.54
C VAL A 97 10.35 -1.70 -10.26
N THR A 98 10.77 -2.81 -9.64
CA THR A 98 10.64 -4.15 -10.22
C THR A 98 9.18 -4.51 -10.47
N VAL A 99 8.31 -4.34 -9.46
CA VAL A 99 6.87 -4.61 -9.62
C VAL A 99 6.22 -3.62 -10.60
N PHE A 100 6.63 -2.35 -10.59
CA PHE A 100 6.15 -1.35 -11.54
C PHE A 100 6.43 -1.78 -12.97
N VAL A 101 7.69 -2.11 -13.28
CA VAL A 101 8.13 -2.52 -14.61
C VAL A 101 7.45 -3.83 -15.01
N LEU A 102 7.36 -4.82 -14.10
CA LEU A 102 6.67 -6.07 -14.35
C LEU A 102 5.22 -5.85 -14.77
N VAL A 103 4.44 -5.11 -13.98
CA VAL A 103 3.03 -4.85 -14.27
C VAL A 103 2.88 -3.98 -15.53
N CYS A 104 3.73 -2.97 -15.71
CA CYS A 104 3.72 -2.11 -16.90
C CYS A 104 3.97 -2.92 -18.18
N VAL A 105 5.04 -3.74 -18.21
CA VAL A 105 5.41 -4.55 -19.38
C VAL A 105 4.35 -5.61 -19.69
N LEU A 106 3.89 -6.35 -18.68
CA LEU A 106 2.82 -7.34 -18.86
C LEU A 106 1.55 -6.69 -19.41
N THR A 107 1.18 -5.51 -18.89
CA THR A 107 0.01 -4.77 -19.37
C THR A 107 0.20 -4.31 -20.82
N LEU A 108 1.38 -3.82 -21.20
CA LEU A 108 1.67 -3.44 -22.59
C LEU A 108 1.64 -4.63 -23.56
N MET A 109 1.97 -5.83 -23.09
CA MET A 109 1.96 -7.07 -23.89
C MET A 109 0.55 -7.65 -24.07
N VAL A 110 -0.29 -7.57 -23.03
CA VAL A 110 -1.61 -8.25 -23.01
C VAL A 110 -2.76 -7.30 -23.38
N ALA A 111 -2.67 -6.02 -23.05
CA ALA A 111 -3.78 -5.08 -23.27
C ALA A 111 -3.95 -4.73 -24.76
N SER A 112 -5.21 -4.55 -25.17
CA SER A 112 -5.56 -4.13 -26.53
C SER A 112 -4.85 -2.82 -26.91
N PRO A 113 -4.40 -2.68 -28.17
CA PRO A 113 -3.66 -1.51 -28.64
C PRO A 113 -4.33 -0.16 -28.37
N ASP A 114 -5.66 -0.16 -28.30
CA ASP A 114 -6.47 1.06 -28.16
C ASP A 114 -6.30 1.76 -26.82
N ASN A 115 -6.05 1.03 -25.72
CA ASN A 115 -5.96 1.58 -24.35
C ASN A 115 -4.73 1.09 -23.56
N ARG A 116 -3.77 0.43 -24.21
CA ARG A 116 -2.66 -0.24 -23.51
C ARG A 116 -1.77 0.69 -22.68
N TYR A 117 -1.60 1.96 -23.09
CA TYR A 117 -0.70 2.88 -22.40
C TYR A 117 -1.33 3.44 -21.11
N SER A 118 -2.63 3.78 -21.13
CA SER A 118 -3.35 4.18 -19.91
C SER A 118 -3.40 3.05 -18.90
N LYS A 119 -3.72 1.83 -19.37
CA LYS A 119 -3.70 0.63 -18.55
C LYS A 119 -2.32 0.42 -17.95
N ALA A 120 -1.26 0.39 -18.76
CA ALA A 120 0.09 0.15 -18.26
C ALA A 120 0.53 1.19 -17.23
N GLY A 121 0.23 2.47 -17.45
CA GLY A 121 0.55 3.53 -16.50
C GLY A 121 -0.21 3.43 -15.19
N LEU A 122 -1.55 3.35 -15.25
CA LEU A 122 -2.40 3.33 -14.06
C LEU A 122 -2.29 2.01 -13.28
N TYR A 123 -2.13 0.88 -13.96
CA TYR A 123 -2.00 -0.43 -13.32
C TYR A 123 -0.64 -0.60 -12.63
N ALA A 124 0.44 -0.08 -13.22
CA ALA A 124 1.74 -0.08 -12.57
C ALA A 124 1.76 0.83 -11.33
N ILE A 125 1.11 2.01 -11.40
CA ILE A 125 0.89 2.86 -10.21
C ILE A 125 0.03 2.13 -9.19
N PHE A 126 -1.06 1.47 -9.60
CA PHE A 126 -1.95 0.72 -8.72
C PHE A 126 -1.19 -0.33 -7.90
N ALA A 127 -0.29 -1.08 -8.54
CA ALA A 127 0.47 -2.14 -7.89
C ALA A 127 1.54 -1.63 -6.92
N THR A 128 1.97 -0.37 -7.03
CA THR A 128 3.16 0.16 -6.34
C THR A 128 2.87 1.28 -5.34
N GLN A 129 1.79 2.02 -5.56
CA GLN A 129 1.35 3.11 -4.69
C GLN A 129 0.50 2.56 -3.54
N SER A 130 1.06 2.59 -2.34
CA SER A 130 0.43 2.06 -1.12
C SER A 130 -0.31 3.16 -0.35
N ASN A 131 -1.31 2.79 0.45
CA ASN A 131 -1.92 3.65 1.44
C ASN A 131 -1.01 3.78 2.68
N ASP A 132 0.17 4.35 2.46
CA ASP A 132 1.28 4.42 3.40
C ASP A 132 0.92 5.18 4.68
N PHE A 133 0.24 6.31 4.55
CA PHE A 133 0.03 7.22 5.68
C PHE A 133 -1.23 6.92 6.48
N ALA A 134 -2.37 6.67 5.82
CA ALA A 134 -3.63 6.52 6.54
C ALA A 134 -3.78 5.11 7.14
N LEU A 135 -3.32 4.08 6.42
CA LEU A 135 -3.36 2.68 6.89
C LEU A 135 -1.98 2.18 7.34
N GLY A 136 -0.94 2.42 6.55
CA GLY A 136 0.39 1.87 6.83
C GLY A 136 0.99 2.38 8.15
N TYR A 137 0.94 3.69 8.40
CA TYR A 137 1.56 4.29 9.59
C TYR A 137 0.99 3.76 10.92
N PRO A 138 -0.34 3.76 11.17
CA PRO A 138 -0.89 3.19 12.42
C PRO A 138 -0.51 1.73 12.66
N ILE A 139 -0.40 0.94 11.58
CA ILE A 139 -0.04 -0.48 11.67
C ILE A 139 1.43 -0.65 12.06
N VAL A 140 2.32 0.13 11.47
CA VAL A 140 3.75 0.10 11.80
C VAL A 140 3.98 0.65 13.21
N ASP A 141 3.26 1.70 13.60
CA ASP A 141 3.28 2.22 14.97
C ASP A 141 2.85 1.12 15.97
N ALA A 142 1.75 0.42 15.71
CA ALA A 142 1.30 -0.68 16.57
C ALA A 142 2.32 -1.82 16.70
N LEU A 143 2.98 -2.20 15.60
CA LEU A 143 3.89 -3.34 15.58
C LEU A 143 5.30 -3.02 16.08
N TYR A 144 5.84 -1.84 15.76
CA TYR A 144 7.26 -1.53 15.88
C TYR A 144 7.58 -0.35 16.81
N ARG A 145 6.61 0.44 17.28
CA ARG A 145 6.90 1.61 18.14
C ARG A 145 7.74 1.28 19.38
N SER A 146 7.48 0.12 19.99
CA SER A 146 8.16 -0.34 21.21
C SER A 146 9.55 -0.93 20.96
N THR A 147 9.80 -1.46 19.76
CA THR A 147 11.01 -2.23 19.43
C THR A 147 11.94 -1.50 18.47
N TYR A 148 11.39 -0.91 17.40
CA TYR A 148 12.09 -0.20 16.32
C TYR A 148 11.34 1.08 15.91
N PRO A 149 11.24 2.10 16.79
CA PRO A 149 10.51 3.34 16.51
C PRO A 149 11.04 4.09 15.27
N GLU A 150 12.29 3.88 14.89
CA GLU A 150 12.90 4.42 13.68
C GLU A 150 12.23 3.91 12.40
N TYR A 151 11.52 2.77 12.41
CA TYR A 151 10.88 2.25 11.19
C TYR A 151 9.74 3.15 10.69
N LEU A 152 9.10 3.88 11.59
CA LEU A 152 8.01 4.79 11.26
C LEU A 152 8.48 5.92 10.34
N GLN A 153 9.73 6.36 10.48
CA GLN A 153 10.29 7.44 9.65
C GLN A 153 10.47 7.00 8.19
N TYR A 154 10.69 5.70 7.94
CA TYR A 154 10.86 5.18 6.58
C TYR A 154 9.59 5.29 5.74
N ILE A 155 8.41 5.24 6.34
CA ILE A 155 7.14 5.43 5.63
C ILE A 155 7.11 6.82 4.97
N TYR A 156 7.55 7.84 5.71
CA TYR A 156 7.58 9.22 5.25
C TYR A 156 8.70 9.49 4.22
N LEU A 157 9.69 8.60 4.11
CA LEU A 157 10.76 8.69 3.11
C LEU A 157 10.43 7.89 1.85
N VAL A 158 10.09 6.61 2.00
CA VAL A 158 9.81 5.68 0.90
C VAL A 158 8.62 6.17 0.07
N ALA A 159 7.53 6.58 0.71
CA ALA A 159 6.29 6.88 -0.01
C ALA A 159 6.41 8.09 -0.96
N PRO A 160 6.96 9.26 -0.54
CA PRO A 160 7.16 10.38 -1.45
C PRO A 160 8.23 10.11 -2.51
N VAL A 161 9.35 9.46 -2.17
CA VAL A 161 10.42 9.16 -3.13
C VAL A 161 9.92 8.19 -4.21
N SER A 162 9.18 7.15 -3.82
CA SER A 162 8.53 6.23 -4.75
C SER A 162 7.56 6.96 -5.68
N LEU A 163 6.75 7.88 -5.14
CA LEU A 163 5.81 8.67 -5.93
C LEU A 163 6.56 9.54 -6.96
N MET A 164 7.63 10.21 -6.55
CA MET A 164 8.44 11.06 -7.43
C MET A 164 9.17 10.27 -8.53
N LEU A 165 9.53 9.01 -8.26
CA LEU A 165 10.24 8.17 -9.22
C LEU A 165 9.31 7.46 -10.21
N LEU A 166 8.23 6.84 -9.71
CA LEU A 166 7.40 5.91 -10.49
C LEU A 166 6.20 6.59 -11.16
N ASN A 167 5.48 7.47 -10.46
CA ASN A 167 4.28 8.10 -11.01
C ASN A 167 4.53 8.95 -12.26
N PRO A 168 5.65 9.69 -12.42
CA PRO A 168 5.91 10.39 -13.68
C PRO A 168 5.86 9.48 -14.90
N ILE A 169 6.39 8.25 -14.78
CA ILE A 169 6.38 7.26 -15.87
C ILE A 169 4.94 6.84 -16.18
N GLY A 170 4.13 6.57 -15.16
CA GLY A 170 2.72 6.21 -15.35
C GLY A 170 1.90 7.35 -15.95
N PHE A 171 2.12 8.59 -15.51
CA PHE A 171 1.48 9.77 -16.08
C PHE A 171 1.92 10.03 -17.52
N ALA A 172 3.20 9.82 -17.84
CA ALA A 172 3.70 9.91 -19.21
C ALA A 172 2.97 8.92 -20.14
N LEU A 173 2.74 7.68 -19.68
CA LEU A 173 1.99 6.68 -20.45
C LEU A 173 0.52 7.08 -20.63
N CYS A 174 -0.12 7.66 -19.61
CA CYS A 174 -1.48 8.18 -19.72
C CYS A 174 -1.58 9.35 -20.70
N GLU A 175 -0.60 10.25 -20.69
CA GLU A 175 -0.54 11.38 -21.63
C GLU A 175 -0.30 10.89 -23.07
N VAL A 176 0.59 9.91 -23.27
CA VAL A 176 0.79 9.24 -24.57
C VAL A 176 -0.52 8.59 -25.05
N GLN A 177 -1.28 7.96 -24.16
CA GLN A 177 -2.58 7.38 -24.50
C GLN A 177 -3.57 8.45 -24.97
N ARG A 178 -3.68 9.54 -24.21
CA ARG A 178 -4.56 10.66 -24.52
C ARG A 178 -4.22 11.26 -25.89
N TRP A 179 -2.94 11.36 -26.22
CA TRP A 179 -2.48 11.90 -27.50
C TRP A 179 -2.83 11.00 -28.67
N ARG A 180 -2.71 9.68 -28.50
CA ARG A 180 -3.09 8.72 -29.55
C ARG A 180 -4.58 8.76 -29.86
N GLN A 181 -5.41 9.13 -28.88
CA GLN A 181 -6.86 9.24 -29.04
C GLN A 181 -7.31 10.63 -29.53
N ALA A 182 -6.43 11.64 -29.55
CA ALA A 182 -6.76 12.98 -30.01
C ALA A 182 -6.86 13.06 -31.54
N SER A 183 -7.95 13.64 -32.06
CA SER A 183 -8.23 13.73 -33.50
C SER A 183 -7.27 14.63 -34.28
N HIS A 184 -6.55 15.54 -33.60
CA HIS A 184 -5.54 16.43 -34.17
C HIS A 184 -4.26 16.37 -33.33
N PRO A 185 -3.25 15.56 -33.71
CA PRO A 185 -2.00 15.49 -32.98
C PRO A 185 -1.18 16.76 -33.21
N GLN A 186 -1.35 17.76 -32.34
CA GLN A 186 -0.38 18.84 -32.19
C GLN A 186 0.43 18.62 -30.91
N HIS A 187 1.76 18.71 -31.06
CA HIS A 187 2.82 18.90 -30.05
C HIS A 187 3.87 17.78 -29.87
N SER A 188 5.08 18.26 -29.54
CA SER A 188 6.36 17.55 -29.49
C SER A 188 6.53 16.68 -28.24
N SER A 189 7.34 15.62 -28.31
CA SER A 189 7.74 14.78 -27.17
C SER A 189 8.29 15.56 -25.97
N LEU A 190 8.93 16.72 -26.17
CA LEU A 190 9.36 17.63 -25.10
C LEU A 190 8.18 18.17 -24.25
N GLY A 191 6.99 18.29 -24.85
CA GLY A 191 5.78 18.70 -24.17
C GLY A 191 5.29 17.67 -23.16
N ILE A 192 5.43 16.36 -23.44
CA ILE A 192 5.09 15.29 -22.46
C ILE A 192 5.95 15.46 -21.24
N LEU A 193 7.27 15.54 -21.45
CA LEU A 193 8.22 15.60 -20.35
C LEU A 193 7.97 16.84 -19.49
N GLY A 194 7.74 18.00 -20.12
CA GLY A 194 7.38 19.23 -19.42
C GLY A 194 6.08 19.11 -18.61
N VAL A 195 5.02 18.53 -19.19
CA VAL A 195 3.72 18.34 -18.50
C VAL A 195 3.86 17.38 -17.33
N VAL A 196 4.56 16.25 -17.52
CA VAL A 196 4.75 15.22 -16.49
C VAL A 196 5.58 15.76 -15.32
N VAL A 197 6.70 16.42 -15.59
CA VAL A 197 7.53 17.03 -14.54
C VAL A 197 6.74 18.10 -13.80
N LEU A 198 5.98 18.94 -14.51
CA LEU A 198 5.14 19.96 -13.89
C LEU A 198 4.02 19.36 -13.03
N GLN A 199 3.40 18.25 -13.45
CA GLN A 199 2.38 17.55 -12.66
C GLN A 199 2.95 16.97 -11.36
N VAL A 200 4.16 16.41 -11.41
CA VAL A 200 4.84 15.86 -10.23
C VAL A 200 5.21 16.97 -9.25
N LEU A 201 5.77 18.08 -9.74
CA LEU A 201 6.12 19.23 -8.90
C LEU A 201 4.89 19.96 -8.33
N LYS A 202 3.77 19.97 -9.06
CA LYS A 202 2.48 20.48 -8.56
C LYS A 202 1.79 19.54 -7.57
N ASN A 203 2.32 18.33 -7.36
CA ASN A 203 1.75 17.42 -6.38
C ASN A 203 1.99 17.98 -4.97
N PRO A 204 0.93 18.26 -4.17
CA PRO A 204 1.07 18.86 -2.85
C PRO A 204 1.92 18.01 -1.89
N ILE A 205 1.95 16.69 -2.08
CA ILE A 205 2.79 15.76 -1.32
C ILE A 205 4.27 16.06 -1.59
N VAL A 206 4.65 16.10 -2.86
CA VAL A 206 6.04 16.34 -3.30
C VAL A 206 6.50 17.72 -2.85
N PHE A 207 5.66 18.73 -3.08
CA PHE A 207 5.96 20.10 -2.69
C PHE A 207 6.23 20.22 -1.18
N MET A 208 5.35 19.68 -0.33
CA MET A 208 5.55 19.76 1.13
C MET A 208 6.72 18.94 1.62
N VAL A 209 7.05 17.82 0.97
CA VAL A 209 8.23 17.03 1.33
C VAL A 209 9.50 17.82 1.05
N ILE A 210 9.60 18.47 -0.11
CA ILE A 210 10.74 19.35 -0.44
C ILE A 210 10.84 20.51 0.56
N VAL A 211 9.72 21.18 0.85
CA VAL A 211 9.68 22.29 1.81
C VAL A 211 10.05 21.83 3.22
N GLY A 212 9.63 20.63 3.62
CA GLY A 212 9.99 20.01 4.89
C GLY A 212 11.48 19.69 5.00
N ILE A 213 12.08 19.14 3.94
CA ILE A 213 13.53 18.87 3.87
C ILE A 213 14.34 20.17 3.94
N ILE A 214 13.94 21.21 3.18
CA ILE A 214 14.61 22.52 3.24
C ILE A 214 14.51 23.09 4.66
N SER A 215 13.33 23.00 5.27
CA SER A 215 13.07 23.47 6.63
C SER A 215 13.85 22.67 7.69
N HIS A 216 14.06 21.36 7.50
CA HIS A 216 14.90 20.53 8.36
C HIS A 216 16.30 21.14 8.52
N PHE A 217 16.94 21.48 7.39
CA PHE A 217 18.29 22.07 7.39
C PHE A 217 18.29 23.53 7.83
N ALA A 218 17.26 24.30 7.50
CA ALA A 218 17.17 25.72 7.89
C ALA A 218 16.87 25.93 9.37
N LEU A 219 16.08 25.05 9.99
CA LEU A 219 15.60 25.17 11.37
C LEU A 219 16.32 24.23 12.35
N GLY A 220 17.24 23.39 11.87
CA GLY A 220 18.01 22.48 12.71
C GLY A 220 17.17 21.35 13.33
N GLN A 221 16.34 20.69 12.51
CA GLN A 221 15.47 19.57 12.93
C GLN A 221 14.40 19.94 14.00
N GLN A 222 14.00 21.21 14.06
CA GLN A 222 12.97 21.66 15.00
C GLN A 222 11.92 22.52 14.32
N ILE A 223 10.68 22.40 14.79
CA ILE A 223 9.58 23.29 14.39
C ILE A 223 9.47 24.40 15.45
N PRO A 224 9.50 25.69 15.06
CA PRO A 224 9.33 26.78 16.00
C PRO A 224 8.04 26.64 16.81
N ALA A 225 8.11 26.88 18.12
CA ALA A 225 6.98 26.69 19.04
C ALA A 225 5.70 27.44 18.60
N VAL A 226 5.85 28.61 17.96
CA VAL A 226 4.74 29.41 17.42
C VAL A 226 3.94 28.66 16.33
N LEU A 227 4.60 27.78 15.57
CA LEU A 227 3.99 27.05 14.46
C LEU A 227 3.64 25.59 14.80
N SER A 228 4.20 25.03 15.89
CA SER A 228 4.02 23.62 16.25
C SER A 228 2.55 23.26 16.43
N GLU A 229 1.83 23.97 17.30
CA GLU A 229 0.41 23.68 17.59
C GLU A 229 -0.48 23.81 16.35
N PHE A 230 -0.17 24.77 15.47
CA PHE A 230 -0.88 24.94 14.20
C PHE A 230 -0.67 23.76 13.26
N ILE A 231 0.59 23.33 13.09
CA ILE A 231 0.93 22.16 12.26
C ILE A 231 0.34 20.89 12.87
N ASP A 232 0.42 20.74 14.19
CA ASP A 232 -0.07 19.58 14.92
C ASP A 232 -1.58 19.45 14.80
N GLY A 233 -2.33 20.55 14.92
CA GLY A 233 -3.78 20.55 14.69
C GLY A 233 -4.16 20.03 13.30
N LEU A 234 -3.44 20.44 12.25
CA LEU A 234 -3.66 19.95 10.89
C LEU A 234 -3.19 18.52 10.69
N ALA A 235 -1.97 18.18 11.11
CA ALA A 235 -1.37 16.87 10.93
C ALA A 235 -2.14 15.77 11.68
N ASN A 236 -2.53 16.03 12.92
CA ASN A 236 -3.25 15.04 13.76
C ASN A 236 -4.67 14.78 13.24
N SER A 237 -5.26 15.72 12.49
CA SER A 237 -6.57 15.51 11.85
C SER A 237 -6.52 14.51 10.68
N PHE A 238 -5.33 14.22 10.13
CA PHE A 238 -5.20 13.42 8.91
C PHE A 238 -5.69 11.98 9.07
N GLY A 239 -5.21 11.24 10.08
CA GLY A 239 -5.40 9.79 10.15
C GLY A 239 -6.87 9.36 10.08
N GLY A 240 -7.66 9.79 11.06
CA GLY A 240 -9.09 9.49 11.11
C GLY A 240 -9.87 10.08 9.93
N ALA A 241 -9.59 11.33 9.52
CA ALA A 241 -10.30 11.96 8.40
C ALA A 241 -10.02 11.25 7.06
N ALA A 242 -8.79 10.80 6.84
CA ALA A 242 -8.40 10.08 5.63
C ALA A 242 -9.02 8.68 5.57
N LEU A 243 -9.06 7.96 6.69
CA LEU A 243 -9.71 6.64 6.78
C LEU A 243 -11.23 6.75 6.61
N PHE A 244 -11.87 7.76 7.21
CA PHE A 244 -13.29 8.01 7.05
C PHE A 244 -13.61 8.41 5.60
N TYR A 245 -12.80 9.29 5.01
CA TYR A 245 -12.90 9.66 3.60
C TYR A 245 -12.74 8.44 2.68
N LEU A 246 -11.78 7.56 2.96
CA LEU A 246 -11.61 6.31 2.22
C LEU A 246 -12.90 5.49 2.24
N GLY A 247 -13.52 5.31 3.40
CA GLY A 247 -14.83 4.66 3.54
C GLY A 247 -15.93 5.29 2.67
N LEU A 248 -16.03 6.62 2.67
CA LEU A 248 -16.99 7.34 1.82
C LEU A 248 -16.76 7.06 0.33
N THR A 249 -15.50 7.02 -0.11
CA THR A 249 -15.17 6.79 -1.53
C THR A 249 -15.44 5.37 -2.01
N MET A 250 -15.55 4.39 -1.10
CA MET A 250 -15.84 2.98 -1.44
C MET A 250 -17.29 2.74 -1.83
N VAL A 251 -18.20 3.65 -1.48
CA VAL A 251 -19.64 3.47 -1.70
C VAL A 251 -19.94 3.31 -3.21
N GLY A 252 -20.57 2.20 -3.56
CA GLY A 252 -21.01 1.91 -4.92
C GLY A 252 -19.92 1.54 -5.93
N GLN A 253 -18.63 1.50 -5.54
CA GLN A 253 -17.54 1.21 -6.49
C GLN A 253 -17.61 -0.23 -7.02
N LEU A 254 -17.91 -1.21 -6.14
CA LEU A 254 -18.02 -2.62 -6.53
C LEU A 254 -19.15 -2.91 -7.53
N ARG A 255 -20.17 -2.04 -7.61
CA ARG A 255 -21.27 -2.18 -8.59
C ARG A 255 -20.84 -1.87 -10.01
N LYS A 256 -19.72 -1.18 -10.18
CA LYS A 256 -19.18 -0.85 -11.49
C LYS A 256 -18.51 -2.05 -12.14
N LEU A 257 -18.29 -3.14 -11.38
CA LEU A 257 -17.51 -4.27 -11.83
C LEU A 257 -18.21 -5.06 -12.94
N THR A 258 -17.56 -5.14 -14.08
CA THR A 258 -17.94 -6.00 -15.20
C THR A 258 -17.12 -7.30 -15.21
N ARG A 259 -17.60 -8.30 -15.96
CA ARG A 259 -16.88 -9.57 -16.08
C ARG A 259 -15.53 -9.42 -16.77
N ASP A 260 -15.45 -8.51 -17.74
CA ASP A 260 -14.25 -8.25 -18.53
C ASP A 260 -13.13 -7.59 -17.71
N THR A 261 -13.46 -6.92 -16.61
CA THR A 261 -12.48 -6.32 -15.69
C THR A 261 -11.97 -7.29 -14.62
N GLY A 262 -12.62 -8.45 -14.44
CA GLY A 262 -12.28 -9.43 -13.41
C GLY A 262 -10.85 -9.95 -13.49
N VAL A 263 -10.37 -10.29 -14.70
CA VAL A 263 -9.00 -10.80 -14.90
C VAL A 263 -7.96 -9.75 -14.52
N ALA A 264 -8.14 -8.51 -14.97
CA ALA A 264 -7.24 -7.41 -14.65
C ALA A 264 -7.16 -7.20 -13.13
N LEU A 265 -8.31 -7.22 -12.44
CA LEU A 265 -8.33 -7.10 -10.99
C LEU A 265 -7.60 -8.23 -10.29
N ILE A 266 -7.85 -9.49 -10.63
CA ILE A 266 -7.17 -10.63 -10.00
C ILE A 266 -5.65 -10.48 -10.13
N LEU A 267 -5.16 -10.11 -11.32
CA LEU A 267 -3.74 -9.89 -11.56
C LEU A 267 -3.19 -8.71 -10.76
N LEU A 268 -3.92 -7.60 -10.67
CA LEU A 268 -3.48 -6.43 -9.91
C LEU A 268 -3.49 -6.65 -8.41
N ILE A 269 -4.50 -7.33 -7.88
CA ILE A 269 -4.58 -7.71 -6.47
C ILE A 269 -3.46 -8.70 -6.14
N THR A 270 -3.18 -9.67 -7.02
CA THR A 270 -2.06 -10.60 -6.87
C THR A 270 -0.72 -9.85 -6.88
N ALA A 271 -0.50 -8.95 -7.83
CA ALA A 271 0.71 -8.15 -7.89
C ALA A 271 0.88 -7.29 -6.62
N LYS A 272 -0.22 -6.72 -6.13
CA LYS A 272 -0.20 -5.78 -5.02
C LYS A 272 -0.08 -6.44 -3.64
N LEU A 273 -0.82 -7.52 -3.40
CA LEU A 273 -0.93 -8.14 -2.07
C LEU A 273 -0.11 -9.42 -1.91
N LEU A 274 0.42 -10.00 -2.99
CA LEU A 274 1.28 -11.20 -2.94
C LEU A 274 2.67 -10.93 -3.49
N ILE A 275 2.79 -10.41 -4.73
CA ILE A 275 4.11 -10.19 -5.34
C ILE A 275 4.87 -9.06 -4.64
N MET A 276 4.23 -7.91 -4.40
CA MET A 276 4.90 -6.77 -3.76
C MET A 276 5.50 -7.07 -2.38
N PRO A 277 4.79 -7.69 -1.41
CA PRO A 277 5.39 -8.11 -0.14
C PRO A 277 6.63 -8.99 -0.30
N LEU A 278 6.56 -9.99 -1.18
CA LEU A 278 7.65 -10.94 -1.41
C LEU A 278 8.87 -10.23 -2.02
N VAL A 279 8.66 -9.43 -3.06
CA VAL A 279 9.76 -8.69 -3.70
C VAL A 279 10.36 -7.67 -2.73
N CYS A 280 9.55 -7.00 -1.89
CA CYS A 280 10.08 -6.09 -0.86
C CYS A 280 10.99 -6.82 0.13
N LYS A 281 10.55 -7.98 0.63
CA LYS A 281 11.34 -8.82 1.53
C LYS A 281 12.63 -9.29 0.87
N ASP A 282 12.52 -9.91 -0.31
CA ASP A 282 13.65 -10.50 -1.02
C ASP A 282 14.70 -9.43 -1.38
N MET A 283 14.28 -8.23 -1.79
CA MET A 283 15.22 -7.14 -2.08
C MET A 283 15.97 -6.66 -0.84
N VAL A 284 15.34 -6.67 0.35
CA VAL A 284 16.06 -6.39 1.61
C VAL A 284 17.05 -7.52 1.90
N ASP A 285 16.62 -8.77 1.83
CA ASP A 285 17.48 -9.92 2.10
C ASP A 285 18.69 -10.01 1.14
N ILE A 286 18.55 -9.55 -0.11
CA ILE A 286 19.64 -9.52 -1.10
C ILE A 286 20.58 -8.33 -0.88
N LEU A 287 20.04 -7.12 -0.76
CA LEU A 287 20.82 -5.88 -0.81
C LEU A 287 21.39 -5.45 0.55
N ASP A 288 20.81 -5.93 1.66
CA ASP A 288 21.28 -5.61 3.01
C ASP A 288 22.47 -6.49 3.46
N THR A 289 22.94 -7.43 2.63
CA THR A 289 24.04 -8.35 2.96
C THR A 289 25.41 -7.69 3.24
N GLY A 290 25.55 -6.38 3.07
CA GLY A 290 26.84 -5.72 2.88
C GLY A 290 27.51 -4.99 4.04
N VAL A 291 26.81 -4.50 5.09
CA VAL A 291 27.48 -3.58 6.05
C VAL A 291 26.91 -3.71 7.48
N ASN A 292 27.62 -4.43 8.35
CA ASN A 292 27.51 -4.35 9.82
C ASN A 292 26.21 -4.78 10.54
N SER A 293 25.22 -5.40 9.90
CA SER A 293 24.02 -5.75 10.66
C SER A 293 24.16 -7.07 11.43
N THR A 294 23.82 -7.02 12.71
CA THR A 294 23.52 -8.19 13.51
C THR A 294 22.35 -8.95 12.86
N SER A 295 22.39 -10.29 12.88
CA SER A 295 21.38 -11.15 12.24
C SER A 295 19.94 -10.82 12.63
N ALA A 296 19.74 -10.32 13.86
CA ALA A 296 18.45 -9.91 14.40
C ALA A 296 17.88 -8.64 13.74
N ASN A 297 18.73 -7.65 13.43
CA ASN A 297 18.29 -6.41 12.78
C ASN A 297 17.92 -6.65 11.31
N HIS A 298 18.72 -7.45 10.60
CA HIS A 298 18.42 -7.88 9.22
C HIS A 298 17.06 -8.54 9.10
N THR A 299 16.77 -9.52 9.98
CA THR A 299 15.50 -10.25 9.98
C THR A 299 14.31 -9.32 10.29
N SER A 300 14.48 -8.35 11.18
CA SER A 300 13.43 -7.38 11.51
C SER A 300 13.12 -6.45 10.33
N LEU A 301 14.14 -5.96 9.62
CA LEU A 301 13.98 -5.09 8.45
C LEU A 301 13.29 -5.80 7.28
N SER A 302 13.65 -7.05 6.99
CA SER A 302 13.00 -7.79 5.90
C SER A 302 11.56 -8.16 6.24
N ASN A 303 11.27 -8.47 7.51
CA ASN A 303 9.89 -8.63 8.00
C ASN A 303 9.08 -7.32 7.88
N PHE A 304 9.69 -6.19 8.20
CA PHE A 304 9.07 -4.88 8.01
C PHE A 304 8.80 -4.60 6.53
N ALA A 305 9.76 -4.87 5.63
CA ALA A 305 9.58 -4.71 4.19
C ALA A 305 8.44 -5.57 3.64
N PHE A 306 8.34 -6.82 4.12
CA PHE A 306 7.23 -7.71 3.78
C PHE A 306 5.89 -7.06 4.13
N LEU A 307 5.71 -6.65 5.39
CA LEU A 307 4.46 -6.05 5.87
C LEU A 307 4.15 -4.72 5.17
N TYR A 308 5.16 -3.90 4.93
CA TYR A 308 5.05 -2.67 4.14
C TYR A 308 4.49 -2.94 2.73
N GLY A 309 4.93 -4.03 2.09
CA GLY A 309 4.43 -4.42 0.78
C GLY A 309 2.95 -4.82 0.76
N VAL A 310 2.39 -5.29 1.89
CA VAL A 310 0.99 -5.72 2.03
C VAL A 310 0.02 -4.54 2.07
N PHE A 311 0.48 -3.33 2.38
CA PHE A 311 -0.39 -2.15 2.45
C PHE A 311 -1.16 -1.98 1.15
N PRO A 312 -2.49 -1.78 1.21
CA PRO A 312 -3.35 -1.76 0.02
C PRO A 312 -3.08 -0.54 -0.85
N THR A 313 -3.65 -0.51 -2.05
CA THR A 313 -3.47 0.61 -2.98
C THR A 313 -4.03 1.91 -2.40
N ALA A 314 -3.31 3.02 -2.58
CA ALA A 314 -3.72 4.32 -2.08
C ALA A 314 -5.01 4.85 -2.75
N PRO A 315 -5.85 5.61 -2.03
CA PRO A 315 -7.01 6.27 -2.61
C PRO A 315 -6.66 7.29 -3.71
N SER A 316 -5.45 7.86 -3.65
CA SER A 316 -4.95 8.81 -4.64
C SER A 316 -4.86 8.21 -6.05
N VAL A 317 -4.71 6.89 -6.20
CA VAL A 317 -4.68 6.25 -7.52
C VAL A 317 -6.01 6.42 -8.26
N ALA A 318 -7.15 6.37 -7.55
CA ALA A 318 -8.45 6.66 -8.15
C ALA A 318 -8.60 8.13 -8.56
N ILE A 319 -7.97 9.06 -7.83
CA ILE A 319 -7.94 10.47 -8.21
C ILE A 319 -7.17 10.64 -9.52
N TYR A 320 -6.05 9.94 -9.70
CA TYR A 320 -5.29 9.95 -10.95
C TYR A 320 -6.09 9.35 -12.11
N ALA A 321 -6.73 8.19 -11.90
CA ALA A 321 -7.61 7.58 -12.89
C ALA A 321 -8.76 8.52 -13.30
N GLY A 322 -9.34 9.25 -12.35
CA GLY A 322 -10.37 10.26 -12.61
C GLY A 322 -9.86 11.49 -13.35
N HIS A 323 -8.63 11.94 -13.04
CA HIS A 323 -7.99 13.07 -13.74
C HIS A 323 -7.79 12.78 -15.24
N TYR A 324 -7.37 11.55 -15.57
CA TYR A 324 -7.21 11.11 -16.95
C TYR A 324 -8.51 10.58 -17.58
N ASN A 325 -9.56 10.37 -16.79
CA ASN A 325 -10.80 9.70 -17.17
C ASN A 325 -10.55 8.32 -17.81
N MET A 326 -9.65 7.53 -17.21
CA MET A 326 -9.16 6.25 -17.74
C MET A 326 -9.15 5.18 -16.65
N GLU A 327 -9.54 3.96 -16.98
CA GLU A 327 -9.49 2.76 -16.11
C GLU A 327 -10.13 2.93 -14.72
N LEU A 328 -11.11 3.83 -14.60
CA LEU A 328 -11.78 4.17 -13.35
C LEU A 328 -12.38 2.94 -12.67
N GLU A 329 -13.10 2.10 -13.43
CA GLU A 329 -13.77 0.91 -12.92
C GLU A 329 -12.82 -0.05 -12.21
N VAL A 330 -11.69 -0.38 -12.86
CA VAL A 330 -10.69 -1.32 -12.35
C VAL A 330 -9.96 -0.70 -11.16
N VAL A 331 -9.52 0.55 -11.28
CA VAL A 331 -8.74 1.21 -10.22
C VAL A 331 -9.58 1.41 -8.96
N THR A 332 -10.82 1.89 -9.06
CA THR A 332 -11.65 2.13 -7.86
C THR A 332 -12.08 0.83 -7.22
N SER A 333 -12.53 -0.16 -8.00
CA SER A 333 -12.97 -1.45 -7.46
C SER A 333 -11.79 -2.23 -6.87
N GLY A 334 -10.66 -2.24 -7.56
CA GLY A 334 -9.43 -2.87 -7.08
C GLY A 334 -8.90 -2.23 -5.81
N MET A 335 -9.01 -0.91 -5.65
CA MET A 335 -8.61 -0.24 -4.41
C MET A 335 -9.47 -0.71 -3.24
N VAL A 336 -10.80 -0.80 -3.41
CA VAL A 336 -11.72 -1.32 -2.39
C VAL A 336 -11.37 -2.77 -2.03
N ILE A 337 -11.27 -3.64 -3.04
CA ILE A 337 -10.95 -5.06 -2.86
C ILE A 337 -9.58 -5.21 -2.17
N SER A 338 -8.54 -4.51 -2.64
CA SER A 338 -7.21 -4.58 -2.03
C SER A 338 -7.22 -4.15 -0.58
N THR A 339 -8.00 -3.13 -0.22
CA THR A 339 -8.11 -2.64 1.15
C THR A 339 -8.69 -3.71 2.06
N PHE A 340 -9.83 -4.31 1.69
CA PHE A 340 -10.45 -5.36 2.52
C PHE A 340 -9.61 -6.64 2.58
N LEU A 341 -8.94 -7.05 1.50
CA LEU A 341 -8.05 -8.23 1.53
C LEU A 341 -6.75 -7.96 2.29
N SER A 342 -6.25 -6.73 2.32
CA SER A 342 -5.00 -6.42 3.02
C SER A 342 -5.06 -6.68 4.53
N ALA A 343 -6.21 -6.44 5.18
CA ALA A 343 -6.36 -6.66 6.63
C ALA A 343 -6.10 -8.12 7.06
N PRO A 344 -6.81 -9.13 6.54
CA PRO A 344 -6.57 -10.52 6.91
C PRO A 344 -5.19 -11.00 6.46
N ILE A 345 -4.72 -10.60 5.26
CA ILE A 345 -3.38 -10.97 4.77
C ILE A 345 -2.31 -10.43 5.72
N MET A 346 -2.43 -9.18 6.15
CA MET A 346 -1.49 -8.53 7.06
C MET A 346 -1.51 -9.13 8.46
N TYR A 347 -2.69 -9.43 9.00
CA TYR A 347 -2.82 -10.10 10.29
C TYR A 347 -2.18 -11.48 10.28
N VAL A 348 -2.54 -12.31 9.29
CA VAL A 348 -1.97 -13.66 9.13
C VAL A 348 -0.46 -13.57 8.89
N SER A 349 -0.01 -12.65 8.03
CA SER A 349 1.42 -12.49 7.73
C SER A 349 2.21 -12.06 8.96
N ALA A 350 1.74 -11.07 9.71
CA ALA A 350 2.42 -10.62 10.93
C ALA A 350 2.51 -11.75 11.95
N TRP A 351 1.45 -12.56 12.09
CA TRP A 351 1.47 -13.75 12.95
C TRP A 351 2.46 -14.82 12.43
N LEU A 352 2.44 -15.14 11.13
CA LEU A 352 3.36 -16.10 10.50
C LEU A 352 4.84 -15.68 10.68
N LEU A 353 5.13 -14.38 10.63
CA LEU A 353 6.48 -13.86 10.83
C LEU A 353 6.97 -13.97 12.29
N THR A 354 6.06 -14.22 13.25
CA THR A 354 6.42 -14.49 14.66
C THR A 354 6.66 -15.97 14.96
N ILE A 355 6.27 -16.87 14.06
CA ILE A 355 6.40 -18.33 14.23
C ILE A 355 7.83 -18.80 14.56
N PRO A 356 8.90 -18.29 13.92
CA PRO A 356 10.26 -18.70 14.25
C PRO A 356 10.69 -18.40 15.69
N LEU A 357 9.91 -17.59 16.42
CA LEU A 357 10.15 -17.18 17.80
C LEU A 357 9.24 -17.92 18.81
N MET A 358 8.33 -18.78 18.34
CA MET A 358 7.39 -19.53 19.18
C MET A 358 7.93 -20.93 19.55
N ASP A 359 7.53 -21.44 20.72
CA ASP A 359 7.87 -22.80 21.12
C ASP A 359 7.31 -23.83 20.11
N PRO A 360 8.14 -24.77 19.60
CA PRO A 360 7.78 -25.63 18.48
C PRO A 360 6.70 -26.66 18.79
N THR A 361 6.54 -27.04 20.06
CA THR A 361 5.62 -28.10 20.49
C THR A 361 4.14 -27.72 20.37
N PRO A 362 3.65 -26.59 20.91
CA PRO A 362 2.27 -26.14 20.67
C PRO A 362 2.07 -25.58 19.25
N LEU A 363 3.12 -25.04 18.64
CA LEU A 363 3.07 -24.39 17.34
C LEU A 363 2.70 -25.34 16.20
N VAL A 364 3.27 -26.55 16.16
CA VAL A 364 2.98 -27.54 15.10
C VAL A 364 1.51 -27.95 15.14
N THR A 365 0.96 -28.19 16.32
CA THR A 365 -0.46 -28.56 16.49
C THR A 365 -1.39 -27.43 16.06
N GLU A 366 -1.08 -26.17 16.40
CA GLU A 366 -1.87 -25.02 15.94
C GLU A 366 -1.76 -24.78 14.43
N LEU A 367 -0.58 -24.95 13.83
CA LEU A 367 -0.39 -24.88 12.38
C LEU A 367 -1.20 -25.93 11.63
N GLU A 368 -1.21 -27.18 12.12
CA GLU A 368 -2.01 -28.26 11.53
C GLU A 368 -3.51 -27.94 11.61
N ASN A 369 -3.99 -27.48 12.76
CA ASN A 369 -5.38 -27.11 12.96
C ASN A 369 -5.80 -25.92 12.08
N VAL A 370 -4.98 -24.87 11.99
CA VAL A 370 -5.24 -23.70 11.16
C VAL A 370 -5.19 -24.07 9.67
N SER A 371 -4.19 -24.82 9.23
CA SER A 371 -4.07 -25.30 7.85
C SER A 371 -5.28 -26.14 7.44
N PHE A 372 -5.71 -27.05 8.32
CA PHE A 372 -6.92 -27.85 8.12
C PHE A 372 -8.17 -26.96 8.00
N ASN A 373 -8.37 -26.02 8.91
CA ASN A 373 -9.51 -25.10 8.87
C ASN A 373 -9.52 -24.22 7.60
N ILE A 374 -8.36 -23.69 7.21
CA ILE A 374 -8.22 -22.90 5.97
C ILE A 374 -8.52 -23.77 4.74
N SER A 375 -8.08 -25.03 4.71
CA SER A 375 -8.39 -25.94 3.61
C SER A 375 -9.89 -26.16 3.45
N ILE A 376 -10.63 -26.29 4.57
CA ILE A 376 -12.09 -26.44 4.58
C ILE A 376 -12.76 -25.17 4.06
N VAL A 377 -12.40 -24.01 4.60
CA VAL A 377 -12.98 -22.72 4.18
C VAL A 377 -12.69 -22.45 2.69
N SER A 378 -11.47 -22.75 2.24
CA SER A 378 -11.08 -22.60 0.83
C SER A 378 -11.88 -23.53 -0.07
N LEU A 379 -12.15 -24.77 0.37
CA LEU A 379 -12.95 -25.74 -0.39
C LEU A 379 -14.42 -25.32 -0.46
N ILE A 380 -15.00 -24.81 0.64
CA ILE A 380 -16.35 -24.25 0.66
C ILE A 380 -16.43 -23.04 -0.28
N ALA A 381 -15.48 -22.10 -0.19
CA ALA A 381 -15.45 -20.93 -1.06
C ALA A 381 -15.31 -21.30 -2.55
N LEU A 382 -14.52 -22.34 -2.86
CA LEU A 382 -14.34 -22.84 -4.22
C LEU A 382 -15.60 -23.51 -4.75
N VAL A 383 -16.30 -24.32 -3.94
CA VAL A 383 -17.59 -24.91 -4.29
C VAL A 383 -18.64 -23.82 -4.51
N SER A 384 -18.75 -22.84 -3.61
CA SER A 384 -19.65 -21.70 -3.78
C SER A 384 -19.33 -20.92 -5.06
N ALA A 385 -18.06 -20.65 -5.35
CA ALA A 385 -17.66 -19.98 -6.59
C ALA A 385 -18.07 -20.78 -7.85
N PHE A 386 -17.97 -22.11 -7.80
CA PHE A 386 -18.42 -23.02 -8.87
C PHE A 386 -19.95 -23.11 -9.00
N GLU A 387 -20.69 -22.95 -7.92
CA GLU A 387 -22.16 -22.98 -7.91
C GLU A 387 -22.76 -21.66 -8.42
N PHE A 388 -22.17 -20.53 -8.06
CA PHE A 388 -22.66 -19.20 -8.46
C PHE A 388 -22.25 -18.80 -9.88
N THR A 389 -21.19 -19.38 -10.45
CA THR A 389 -20.76 -19.10 -11.83
C THR A 389 -21.77 -19.52 -12.92
N PRO A 390 -22.38 -20.72 -12.90
CA PRO A 390 -23.40 -21.10 -13.88
C PRO A 390 -24.75 -20.40 -13.64
N VAL A 391 -25.11 -20.08 -12.39
CA VAL A 391 -26.36 -19.36 -12.08
C VAL A 391 -26.33 -17.93 -12.61
N LEU A 392 -25.19 -17.23 -12.49
CA LEU A 392 -25.00 -15.90 -13.10
C LEU A 392 -24.96 -15.94 -14.63
N TRP A 393 -24.53 -17.06 -15.22
CA TRP A 393 -24.52 -17.26 -16.68
C TRP A 393 -25.93 -17.50 -17.24
N LEU A 394 -26.74 -18.32 -16.58
CA LEU A 394 -28.11 -18.63 -16.99
C LEU A 394 -29.03 -17.40 -16.84
N ASP A 395 -28.87 -16.65 -15.75
CA ASP A 395 -29.65 -15.44 -15.46
C ASP A 395 -29.26 -14.23 -16.35
N GLN A 396 -28.19 -14.37 -17.14
CA GLN A 396 -27.79 -13.44 -18.20
C GLN A 396 -28.27 -13.89 -19.58
N TRP A 397 -28.26 -15.20 -19.87
CA TRP A 397 -28.81 -15.74 -21.12
C TRP A 397 -30.30 -15.40 -21.28
N ASP A 398 -31.08 -15.53 -20.20
CA ASP A 398 -32.51 -15.19 -20.20
C ASP A 398 -32.80 -13.69 -20.38
N ARG A 399 -31.80 -12.81 -20.19
CA ARG A 399 -31.93 -11.35 -20.36
C ARG A 399 -31.51 -10.85 -21.74
N GLU A 400 -30.81 -11.63 -22.54
CA GLU A 400 -30.45 -11.28 -23.91
C GLU A 400 -31.42 -11.84 -24.96
N GLU A 401 -32.36 -12.72 -24.57
CA GLU A 401 -33.37 -13.31 -25.47
C GLU A 401 -34.78 -12.66 -25.38
N PHE A 402 -34.96 -11.52 -24.70
CA PHE A 402 -36.25 -10.78 -24.66
C PHE A 402 -36.16 -9.29 -24.99
#